data_AF-A0A5C5X396-F1
#
_entry.id   AF-A0A5C5X396-F1
#
_cell.length_a   1.000
_cell.length_b   1.000
_cell.length_c   1.000
_cell.angle_alpha   90.00
_cell.angle_beta   90.00
_cell.angle_gamma   90.00
#
_symmetry.space_group_name_H-M   'P 1'
#
loop_
_entity.id
_entity.type
_entity.pdbx_description
1 polymer ?
#
loop_
_entity_poly.entity_id
_entity_poly.type
_entity_poly.pdbx_seq_one_letter_code
_entity_poly.pdbx_strand_id
1 'polypeptide(L)'
;MASLTKADIRKIRKKRARLKRKMTCRFCPDGVIPRPVYVDYKDVKTLKQLIDREGRILPRRRTGTSAIYQRAVRKAVLRARYIGLLPYVSDE
;
A
#
# COMPACT_ATOMS: atom_id res chain seq x y z
N MET A 1 9.41 -38.85 -10.67
CA MET A 1 9.00 -37.44 -10.47
C MET A 1 7.49 -37.37 -10.47
N ALA A 2 6.84 -37.53 -9.31
CA ALA A 2 5.38 -37.62 -9.24
C ALA A 2 4.72 -36.36 -9.83
N SER A 3 3.92 -36.55 -10.88
CA SER A 3 3.13 -35.48 -11.47
C SER A 3 1.96 -35.15 -10.55
N LEU A 4 1.94 -33.92 -10.04
CA LEU A 4 0.86 -33.44 -9.18
C LEU A 4 -0.47 -33.42 -9.96
N THR A 5 -1.53 -33.94 -9.36
CA THR A 5 -2.87 -33.88 -9.98
C THR A 5 -3.41 -32.44 -9.98
N LYS A 6 -4.38 -32.13 -10.85
CA LYS A 6 -5.04 -30.82 -10.88
C LYS A 6 -5.64 -30.44 -9.52
N ALA A 7 -6.07 -31.42 -8.72
CA ALA A 7 -6.59 -31.22 -7.37
C ALA A 7 -5.49 -30.78 -6.38
N ASP A 8 -4.29 -31.35 -6.48
CA ASP A 8 -3.15 -31.00 -5.63
C ASP A 8 -2.65 -29.59 -5.91
N ILE A 9 -2.58 -29.21 -7.19
CA ILE A 9 -2.26 -27.84 -7.62
C ILE A 9 -3.26 -26.84 -7.02
N ARG A 10 -4.56 -27.18 -6.99
CA ARG A 10 -5.61 -26.34 -6.40
C ARG A 10 -5.46 -26.22 -4.88
N LYS A 11 -5.11 -27.31 -4.17
CA LYS A 11 -4.83 -27.29 -2.72
C LYS A 11 -3.61 -26.43 -2.39
N ILE A 12 -2.53 -26.53 -3.17
CA ILE A 12 -1.32 -25.71 -2.99
C ILE A 12 -1.63 -24.21 -3.18
N ARG A 13 -2.40 -23.85 -4.20
CA ARG A 13 -2.83 -22.45 -4.42
C ARG A 13 -3.68 -21.92 -3.27
N LYS A 14 -4.62 -22.73 -2.75
CA LYS A 14 -5.47 -22.36 -1.60
C LYS A 14 -4.66 -22.22 -0.30
N LYS A 15 -3.66 -23.08 -0.09
CA LYS A 15 -2.71 -23.01 1.04
C LYS A 15 -1.84 -21.74 0.96
N ARG A 16 -1.28 -21.43 -0.22
CA ARG A 16 -0.53 -20.17 -0.47
C ARG A 16 -1.39 -18.92 -0.27
N ALA A 17 -2.65 -18.94 -0.70
CA ALA A 17 -3.57 -17.82 -0.50
C ALA A 17 -3.88 -17.57 0.99
N ARG A 18 -4.04 -18.62 1.79
CA ARG A 18 -4.23 -18.52 3.26
C ARG A 18 -2.98 -18.04 4.00
N LEU A 19 -1.79 -18.42 3.53
CA LEU A 19 -0.51 -17.98 4.10
C LEU A 19 -0.19 -16.50 3.83
N LYS A 20 -0.95 -15.84 2.95
CA LYS A 20 -0.77 -14.42 2.69
C LYS A 20 -1.21 -13.64 3.93
N ARG A 21 -0.24 -13.14 4.70
CA ARG A 21 -0.47 -12.27 5.87
C ARG A 21 -1.43 -11.15 5.48
N LYS A 22 -2.52 -11.00 6.24
CA LYS A 22 -3.37 -9.81 6.15
C LYS A 22 -2.55 -8.64 6.68
N MET A 23 -2.12 -7.73 5.80
CA MET A 23 -1.48 -6.50 6.23
C MET A 23 -2.51 -5.63 6.97
N THR A 24 -2.14 -5.21 8.17
CA THR A 24 -2.91 -4.24 8.96
C THR A 24 -2.68 -2.84 8.41
N CYS A 25 -3.70 -1.99 8.55
CA CYS A 25 -3.61 -0.62 8.08
C CYS A 25 -2.74 0.19 9.02
N ARG A 26 -1.69 0.81 8.48
CA ARG A 26 -0.76 1.64 9.25
C ARG A 26 -1.42 2.84 9.94
N PHE A 27 -2.46 3.40 9.31
CA PHE A 27 -3.21 4.54 9.85
C PHE A 27 -4.34 4.13 10.80
N CYS A 28 -4.62 2.82 10.93
CA CYS A 28 -5.71 2.29 11.75
C CYS A 28 -5.19 1.10 12.56
N PRO A 29 -4.39 1.33 13.62
CA PRO A 29 -3.89 0.26 14.48
C PRO A 29 -5.05 -0.52 15.14
N ASP A 30 -6.08 0.18 15.61
CA ASP A 30 -7.24 -0.40 16.30
C ASP A 30 -8.35 -0.88 15.34
N GLY A 31 -8.11 -0.84 14.03
CA GLY A 31 -9.12 -1.14 13.01
C GLY A 31 -10.21 -0.06 12.85
N VAL A 32 -10.27 0.90 13.76
CA VAL A 32 -11.14 2.08 13.66
C VAL A 32 -10.51 3.10 12.71
N ILE A 33 -11.32 3.72 11.87
CA ILE A 33 -10.90 4.78 10.94
C ILE A 33 -11.10 6.14 11.65
N PRO A 34 -10.02 6.85 12.06
CA PRO A 34 -10.18 8.16 12.67
C PRO A 34 -10.84 9.15 11.70
N ARG A 35 -11.73 9.98 12.22
CA ARG A 35 -12.36 11.09 11.49
C ARG A 35 -11.90 12.40 12.14
N PRO A 36 -11.48 13.40 11.37
CA PRO A 36 -11.43 13.46 9.90
C PRO A 36 -10.30 12.61 9.30
N VAL A 37 -10.56 12.01 8.13
CA VAL A 37 -9.53 11.26 7.40
C VAL A 37 -8.63 12.25 6.67
N TYR A 38 -7.53 12.61 7.31
CA TYR A 38 -6.55 13.57 6.79
C TYR A 38 -5.15 12.95 6.77
N VAL A 39 -4.43 13.20 5.68
CA VAL A 39 -3.01 12.87 5.52
C VAL A 39 -2.34 14.16 5.08
N ASP A 40 -1.39 14.65 5.86
CA ASP A 40 -0.68 15.88 5.56
C ASP A 40 0.23 15.67 4.34
N TYR A 41 0.23 16.64 3.43
CA TYR A 41 1.12 16.64 2.27
C TYR A 41 2.53 17.16 2.62
N LYS A 42 2.67 17.86 3.74
CA LYS A 42 3.94 18.40 4.23
C LYS A 42 4.79 17.36 4.95
N ASP A 43 4.19 16.27 5.41
CA ASP A 43 4.92 15.20 6.08
C ASP A 43 5.59 14.26 5.06
N VAL A 44 6.73 14.72 4.55
CA VAL A 44 7.51 13.99 3.53
C VAL A 44 7.99 12.63 4.06
N LYS A 45 8.23 12.49 5.36
CA LYS A 45 8.75 11.24 5.95
C LYS A 45 7.72 10.10 5.82
N THR A 46 6.46 10.38 6.12
CA THR A 46 5.40 9.37 5.97
C THR A 46 5.04 9.11 4.52
N LEU A 47 5.00 10.15 3.68
CA LEU A 47 4.69 9.99 2.26
C LEU A 47 5.79 9.23 1.48
N LYS A 48 7.07 9.42 1.82
CA LYS A 48 8.20 8.67 1.22
C LYS A 48 8.05 7.16 1.39
N GLN A 49 7.43 6.70 2.49
CA GLN A 49 7.21 5.28 2.75
C GLN A 49 6.02 4.70 1.97
N LEU A 50 5.22 5.56 1.33
CA LEU A 50 4.04 5.19 0.54
C LEU A 50 4.29 5.31 -0.97
N ILE A 51 5.48 5.74 -1.36
CA ILE A 51 5.95 5.75 -2.74
C ILE A 51 7.04 4.70 -2.92
N ASP A 52 7.18 4.21 -4.15
CA ASP A 52 8.29 3.35 -4.56
C ASP A 52 9.54 4.20 -4.80
N ARG A 53 10.67 3.53 -5.04
CA ARG A 53 11.94 4.19 -5.36
C ARG A 53 11.77 5.13 -6.55
N GLU A 54 11.20 4.61 -7.64
CA GLU A 54 10.82 5.30 -8.89
C GLU A 54 9.85 6.50 -8.72
N GLY A 55 9.43 6.80 -7.49
CA GLY A 55 8.46 7.83 -7.18
C GLY A 55 6.99 7.40 -7.35
N ARG A 56 6.68 6.20 -7.87
CA ARG A 56 5.30 5.72 -8.08
C ARG A 56 4.56 5.48 -6.76
N ILE A 57 3.25 5.74 -6.69
CA ILE A 57 2.46 5.49 -5.46
C ILE A 57 2.28 3.97 -5.26
N LEU A 58 2.64 3.47 -4.08
CA LEU A 58 2.49 2.06 -3.76
C LEU A 58 1.01 1.65 -3.65
N PRO A 59 0.63 0.48 -4.19
CA PRO A 59 -0.74 0.02 -4.13
C PRO A 59 -1.10 -0.43 -2.70
N ARG A 60 -2.38 -0.28 -2.35
CA ARG A 60 -2.97 -0.70 -1.06
C ARG A 60 -2.54 -2.10 -0.60
N ARG A 61 -2.41 -3.04 -1.54
CA ARG A 61 -2.01 -4.44 -1.26
C ARG A 61 -0.59 -4.59 -0.70
N ARG A 62 0.30 -3.61 -0.93
CA ARG A 62 1.67 -3.57 -0.41
C ARG A 62 1.79 -2.72 0.86
N THR A 63 0.97 -1.68 1.00
CA THR A 63 1.02 -0.74 2.13
C THR A 63 0.07 -1.10 3.27
N GLY A 64 -0.95 -1.92 3.01
CA GLY A 64 -1.96 -2.31 4.00
C GLY A 64 -2.98 -1.22 4.32
N THR A 65 -2.91 -0.04 3.70
CA THR A 65 -3.79 1.11 3.99
C THR A 65 -5.28 0.78 3.83
N SER A 66 -6.17 1.48 4.53
CA SER A 66 -7.61 1.40 4.25
C SER A 66 -7.93 2.07 2.92
N ALA A 67 -9.04 1.70 2.28
CA ALA A 67 -9.46 2.29 1.01
C ALA A 67 -9.69 3.81 1.12
N ILE A 68 -10.18 4.27 2.28
CA ILE A 68 -10.42 5.70 2.54
C ILE A 68 -9.07 6.44 2.68
N TYR A 69 -8.15 5.88 3.46
CA TYR A 69 -6.79 6.42 3.61
C TYR A 69 -6.02 6.42 2.29
N GLN A 70 -6.14 5.39 1.46
CA GLN A 70 -5.46 5.36 0.16
C GLN A 70 -5.91 6.53 -0.74
N ARG A 71 -7.17 6.94 -0.68
CA ARG A 71 -7.67 8.14 -1.40
C ARG A 71 -7.08 9.43 -0.83
N ALA A 72 -6.96 9.53 0.50
CA ALA A 72 -6.35 10.67 1.17
C ALA A 72 -4.85 10.78 0.85
N VAL A 73 -4.12 9.66 0.94
CA VAL A 73 -2.70 9.55 0.56
C VAL A 73 -2.51 9.99 -0.89
N ARG A 74 -3.34 9.53 -1.83
CA ARG A 74 -3.23 9.95 -3.24
C ARG A 74 -3.34 11.47 -3.38
N LYS A 75 -4.30 12.11 -2.69
CA LYS A 75 -4.45 13.57 -2.70
C LYS A 75 -3.23 14.27 -2.08
N ALA A 76 -2.73 13.76 -0.95
CA ALA A 76 -1.55 14.30 -0.27
C ALA A 76 -0.29 14.21 -1.14
N VAL A 77 -0.02 13.05 -1.75
CA VAL A 77 1.13 12.85 -2.65
C VAL A 77 1.06 13.77 -3.86
N LEU A 78 -0.12 13.92 -4.48
CA LEU A 78 -0.26 14.83 -5.63
C LEU A 78 -0.01 16.29 -5.26
N ARG A 79 -0.49 16.74 -4.09
CA ARG A 79 -0.19 18.10 -3.57
C ARG A 79 1.30 18.28 -3.27
N ALA A 80 1.90 17.30 -2.61
CA ALA A 80 3.34 17.31 -2.30
C ALA A 80 4.19 17.40 -3.57
N ARG A 81 3.80 16.68 -4.63
CA ARG A 81 4.47 16.76 -5.94
C ARG A 81 4.28 18.09 -6.64
N TYR A 82 3.09 18.68 -6.56
CA TYR A 82 2.83 19.99 -7.16
C TYR A 82 3.71 21.10 -6.56
N ILE A 83 3.99 21.02 -5.26
CA ILE A 83 4.81 21.99 -4.51
C ILE A 83 6.32 21.66 -4.59
N GLY A 84 6.69 20.50 -5.13
CA GLY A 84 8.09 20.06 -5.26
C GLY A 84 8.68 19.37 -4.02
N LEU A 85 7.85 18.95 -3.05
CA LEU A 85 8.30 18.18 -1.89
C LEU A 85 8.62 16.71 -2.24
N LEU A 86 7.99 16.19 -3.28
CA LEU A 86 8.21 14.83 -3.79
C LEU A 86 8.37 14.84 -5.31
N PRO A 87 9.24 13.99 -5.88
CA PRO A 87 9.40 13.89 -7.32
C PRO A 87 8.23 13.13 -7.97
N TYR A 88 8.00 13.40 -9.27
CA TYR A 88 7.11 12.60 -10.11
C TYR A 88 7.78 11.32 -10.61
N VAL A 89 9.06 11.45 -10.98
CA VAL A 89 9.96 10.40 -11.42
C VAL A 89 11.26 10.64 -10.65
N SER A 90 11.80 9.61 -10.02
CA SER A 90 13.17 9.65 -9.49
C SER A 90 14.11 9.07 -10.55
N ASP A 91 15.26 9.71 -10.72
CA ASP A 91 16.29 9.25 -11.67
C ASP A 91 17.30 8.26 -11.04
N GLU A 92 17.08 7.89 -9.77
CA GLU A 92 17.85 6.86 -9.03
C GLU A 92 17.27 5.45 -9.18
#